data_AF-A0A3D2XH25-F1
#
_entry.id   AF-A0A3D2XH25-F1
#
_cell.length_a   1.000
_cell.length_b   1.000
_cell.length_c   1.000
_cell.angle_alpha   90.00
_cell.angle_beta   90.00
_cell.angle_gamma   90.00
#
_symmetry.space_group_name_H-M   'P 1'
#
loop_
_entity.id
_entity.type
_entity.pdbx_description
1 polymer ?
#
loop_
_entity_poly.entity_id
_entity_poly.type
_entity_poly.pdbx_seq_one_letter_code
_entity_poly.pdbx_strand_id
1 'polypeptide(L)'
;MTCMVISAHAQFHGRCGDYRYTIDGKLISSVDIDSPGSENDINIKTYYRVDEKNGYIWFWIEETEAGKSRIGKYISLWSRLSELSTDSFSSNKNNPSEILVQLKSSQQFFFTTVYTTQKKGPQYEVRNKLAIRFKDDREASAFSDEVKQYIPRYN
;
A
#
# COMPACT_ATOMS: atom_id res chain seq x y z
N MET A 1 13.33 4.82 15.57
CA MET A 1 12.42 5.32 14.53
C MET A 1 11.08 4.62 14.76
N THR A 2 10.05 5.35 15.18
CA THR A 2 8.78 4.74 15.62
C THR A 2 7.84 4.59 14.43
N CYS A 3 7.57 3.35 14.03
CA CYS A 3 6.53 3.05 13.05
C CYS A 3 5.17 3.33 13.72
N MET A 4 4.44 4.34 13.24
CA MET A 4 3.08 4.59 13.72
C MET A 4 2.15 3.70 12.89
N VAL A 5 1.80 2.55 13.45
CA VAL A 5 0.80 1.65 12.87
C VAL A 5 -0.51 1.91 13.58
N ILE A 6 -1.50 2.44 12.86
CA ILE A 6 -2.87 2.50 13.33
C ILE A 6 -3.60 1.35 12.64
N SER A 7 -3.70 0.22 13.34
CA SER A 7 -4.50 -0.93 12.91
C SER A 7 -5.89 -0.85 13.53
N ALA A 8 -6.93 -0.81 12.71
CA ALA A 8 -8.30 -0.86 13.17
C ALA A 8 -9.16 -1.73 12.24
N HIS A 9 -10.13 -2.44 12.80
CA HIS A 9 -11.10 -3.20 12.00
C HIS A 9 -12.20 -2.24 11.52
N ALA A 10 -12.44 -2.15 10.21
CA ALA A 10 -13.43 -1.23 9.65
C ALA A 10 -14.87 -1.78 9.72
N GLN A 11 -15.85 -0.89 9.85
CA GLN A 11 -17.27 -1.17 9.70
C GLN A 11 -17.75 -0.75 8.30
N PHE A 12 -18.62 -1.56 7.71
CA PHE A 12 -19.38 -1.21 6.51
C PHE A 12 -20.83 -0.90 6.90
N HIS A 13 -21.22 0.36 7.01
CA HIS A 13 -22.61 0.83 6.92
C HIS A 13 -22.63 2.13 6.13
N GLY A 14 -23.54 2.21 5.15
CA GLY A 14 -23.57 3.25 4.13
C GLY A 14 -23.47 4.68 4.67
N ARG A 15 -22.66 5.47 3.96
CA ARG A 15 -22.33 6.90 4.11
C ARG A 15 -21.25 7.26 5.17
N CYS A 16 -20.09 6.61 5.06
CA CYS A 16 -18.86 7.38 4.80
C CYS A 16 -18.82 7.59 3.28
N GLY A 17 -18.95 8.83 2.81
CA GLY A 17 -19.06 9.15 1.38
C GLY A 17 -17.90 8.55 0.57
N ASP A 18 -18.25 7.72 -0.41
CA ASP A 18 -17.48 7.37 -1.62
C ASP A 18 -15.95 7.35 -1.54
N TYR A 19 -15.38 6.78 -0.50
CA TYR A 19 -14.01 6.26 -0.57
C TYR A 19 -14.03 4.88 -1.26
N ARG A 20 -14.49 4.90 -2.52
CA ARG A 20 -14.31 3.86 -3.53
C ARG A 20 -12.82 3.79 -3.87
N TYR A 21 -12.00 3.28 -2.96
CA TYR A 21 -10.54 3.33 -3.09
C TYR A 21 -9.94 2.41 -4.17
N THR A 22 -10.71 1.68 -4.96
CA THR A 22 -10.20 0.46 -5.61
C THR A 22 -10.61 0.17 -7.07
N ILE A 23 -11.27 1.07 -7.82
CA ILE A 23 -11.71 0.72 -9.20
C ILE A 23 -10.78 1.24 -10.31
N ASP A 24 -10.05 2.35 -10.11
CA ASP A 24 -9.21 2.95 -11.18
C ASP A 24 -7.70 2.90 -10.90
N GLY A 25 -7.27 2.07 -9.96
CA GLY A 25 -5.85 1.86 -9.71
C GLY A 25 -5.18 1.02 -10.78
N LYS A 26 -3.95 1.37 -11.13
CA LYS A 26 -3.11 0.46 -11.90
C LYS A 26 -2.59 -0.64 -10.97
N LEU A 27 -2.91 -1.89 -11.28
CA LEU A 27 -2.26 -3.05 -10.67
C LEU A 27 -0.78 -3.00 -11.05
N ILE A 28 0.11 -2.98 -10.05
CA ILE A 28 1.56 -2.94 -10.26
C ILE A 28 2.25 -4.22 -9.84
N SER A 29 1.62 -5.01 -8.99
CA SER A 29 2.19 -6.28 -8.57
C SER A 29 1.11 -7.26 -8.13
N SER A 30 1.33 -8.54 -8.44
CA SER A 30 0.58 -9.67 -7.91
C SER A 30 1.57 -10.78 -7.63
N VAL A 31 1.81 -11.07 -6.36
CA VAL A 31 2.79 -12.07 -5.90
C VAL A 31 2.08 -13.11 -5.07
N ASP A 32 2.35 -14.37 -5.36
CA ASP A 32 1.96 -15.50 -4.52
C ASP A 32 3.13 -15.82 -3.59
N ILE A 33 2.82 -15.94 -2.30
CA ILE A 33 3.79 -16.31 -1.28
C ILE A 33 3.49 -17.74 -0.87
N ASP A 34 4.27 -18.65 -1.43
CA ASP A 34 4.30 -20.05 -1.03
C ASP A 34 4.81 -20.12 0.42
N SER A 35 3.96 -20.60 1.33
CA SER A 35 4.40 -20.95 2.68
C SER A 35 4.74 -22.43 2.69
N PRO A 36 6.04 -22.82 2.77
CA PRO A 36 6.43 -24.22 2.69
C PRO A 36 5.79 -25.04 3.82
N GLY A 37 5.02 -26.07 3.47
CA GLY A 37 4.35 -26.95 4.42
C GLY A 37 2.91 -26.58 4.80
N SER A 38 2.29 -25.61 4.11
CA SER A 38 0.84 -25.35 4.21
C SER A 38 0.20 -25.38 2.83
N GLU A 39 -0.99 -25.99 2.70
CA GLU A 39 -1.81 -26.01 1.45
C GLU A 39 -2.38 -24.63 1.05
N ASN A 40 -1.76 -23.54 1.50
CA ASN A 40 -2.40 -22.24 1.62
C ASN A 40 -1.50 -21.13 1.08
N ASP A 41 -1.65 -20.85 -0.21
CA ASP A 41 -1.00 -19.73 -0.87
C ASP A 41 -1.59 -18.40 -0.35
N ILE A 42 -0.73 -17.42 -0.07
CA ILE A 42 -1.13 -16.03 0.19
C ILE A 42 -0.90 -15.25 -1.09
N ASN A 43 -1.96 -14.70 -1.67
CA ASN A 43 -1.86 -13.80 -2.81
C ASN A 43 -1.84 -12.34 -2.30
N ILE A 44 -0.81 -11.61 -2.71
CA ILE A 44 -0.65 -10.18 -2.43
C ILE A 44 -0.78 -9.42 -3.74
N LYS A 45 -1.79 -8.55 -3.84
CA LYS A 45 -1.94 -7.60 -4.95
C LYS A 45 -1.64 -6.21 -4.47
N THR A 46 -0.81 -5.50 -5.22
CA THR A 46 -0.53 -4.08 -4.96
C THR A 46 -0.96 -3.24 -6.15
N TYR A 47 -1.58 -2.12 -5.82
CA TYR A 47 -2.07 -1.14 -6.76
C TYR A 47 -1.58 0.24 -6.36
N TYR A 48 -1.55 1.14 -7.33
CA TYR A 48 -1.34 2.57 -7.08
C TYR A 48 -2.16 3.43 -8.03
N ARG A 49 -2.35 4.68 -7.64
CA ARG A 49 -2.96 5.73 -8.46
C ARG A 49 -2.23 7.05 -8.20
N VAL A 50 -2.01 7.80 -9.26
CA VAL A 50 -1.55 9.20 -9.20
C VAL A 50 -2.66 10.09 -9.72
N ASP A 51 -2.97 11.15 -8.97
CA ASP A 51 -3.84 12.23 -9.39
C ASP A 51 -3.01 13.50 -9.46
N GLU A 52 -2.39 13.72 -10.62
CA GLU A 52 -1.53 14.89 -10.85
C GLU A 52 -2.31 16.20 -10.76
N LYS A 53 -3.57 16.19 -11.20
CA LYS A 53 -4.45 17.36 -11.17
C LYS A 53 -4.65 17.86 -9.74
N ASN A 54 -4.85 16.95 -8.80
CA ASN A 54 -5.06 17.27 -7.39
C ASN A 54 -3.78 17.15 -6.53
N GLY A 55 -2.68 16.65 -7.09
CA GLY A 55 -1.38 16.59 -6.46
C GLY A 55 -1.22 15.46 -5.44
N TYR A 56 -1.76 14.27 -5.71
CA TYR A 56 -1.79 13.14 -4.76
C TYR A 56 -1.35 11.81 -5.36
N ILE A 57 -0.86 10.92 -4.49
CA ILE A 57 -0.56 9.51 -4.79
C ILE A 57 -1.15 8.60 -3.72
N TRP A 58 -1.67 7.45 -4.13
CA TRP A 58 -2.21 6.41 -3.24
C TRP A 58 -1.62 5.06 -3.59
N PHE A 59 -1.38 4.25 -2.56
CA PHE A 59 -1.00 2.85 -2.63
C PHE A 59 -1.98 2.04 -1.80
N TRP A 60 -2.35 0.86 -2.30
CA TRP A 60 -3.03 -0.14 -1.49
C TRP A 60 -2.58 -1.54 -1.82
N ILE A 61 -2.49 -2.34 -0.77
CA ILE A 61 -2.13 -3.75 -0.78
C ILE A 61 -3.35 -4.54 -0.32
N GLU A 62 -3.71 -5.55 -1.10
CA GLU A 62 -4.71 -6.55 -0.76
C GLU A 62 -3.97 -7.86 -0.47
N GLU A 63 -4.15 -8.39 0.74
CA GLU A 63 -3.61 -9.70 1.13
C GLU A 63 -4.77 -10.68 1.31
N THR A 64 -4.78 -11.75 0.52
CA THR A 64 -5.75 -12.84 0.71
C THR A 64 -5.38 -13.68 1.91
N GLU A 65 -6.37 -14.11 2.68
CA GLU A 65 -6.08 -15.08 3.75
C GLU A 65 -5.62 -16.40 3.12
N ALA A 66 -4.58 -17.00 3.70
CA ALA A 66 -4.06 -18.28 3.28
C ALA A 66 -5.19 -19.33 3.23
N GLY A 67 -5.34 -20.03 2.11
CA GLY A 67 -6.37 -21.06 1.92
C GLY A 67 -7.79 -20.53 1.75
N LYS A 68 -7.97 -19.22 1.51
CA LYS A 68 -9.29 -18.62 1.29
C LYS A 68 -9.30 -17.74 0.05
N SER A 69 -10.47 -17.66 -0.59
CA SER A 69 -10.71 -16.76 -1.73
C SER A 69 -11.01 -15.32 -1.30
N ARG A 70 -11.06 -15.04 0.01
CA ARG A 70 -11.41 -13.71 0.55
C ARG A 70 -10.17 -12.93 0.94
N ILE A 71 -10.23 -11.62 0.73
CA ILE A 71 -9.23 -10.69 1.25
C ILE A 71 -9.32 -10.68 2.77
N GLY A 72 -8.17 -10.87 3.42
CA GLY A 72 -8.02 -10.84 4.88
C GLY A 72 -7.53 -9.50 5.40
N LYS A 73 -6.80 -8.76 4.55
CA LYS A 73 -6.20 -7.49 4.95
C LYS A 73 -6.07 -6.52 3.78
N TYR A 74 -6.33 -5.26 4.08
CA TYR A 74 -6.03 -4.12 3.24
C TYR A 74 -5.04 -3.22 3.97
N ILE A 75 -4.01 -2.78 3.26
CA ILE A 75 -3.03 -1.82 3.78
C ILE A 75 -2.95 -0.66 2.80
N SER A 76 -3.08 0.57 3.27
CA SER A 76 -2.99 1.76 2.43
C SER A 76 -1.95 2.75 2.91
N LEU A 77 -1.43 3.52 1.95
CA LEU A 77 -0.60 4.69 2.17
C LEU A 77 -1.00 5.75 1.16
N TRP A 78 -1.08 6.98 1.64
CA TRP A 78 -1.40 8.13 0.81
C TRP A 78 -0.44 9.26 1.10
N SER A 79 -0.12 10.03 0.06
CA SER A 79 0.74 11.20 0.16
C SER A 79 0.31 12.26 -0.83
N ARG A 80 0.62 13.52 -0.50
CA ARG A 80 0.73 14.57 -1.51
C ARG A 80 1.97 14.33 -2.36
N LEU A 81 1.89 14.63 -3.66
CA LEU A 81 3.05 14.59 -4.56
C LEU A 81 4.12 15.59 -4.11
N SER A 82 3.72 16.81 -3.73
CA SER A 82 4.61 17.88 -3.23
C SER A 82 5.44 17.47 -2.00
N GLU A 83 5.04 16.41 -1.31
CA GLU A 83 5.66 15.89 -0.10
C GLU A 83 6.60 14.71 -0.39
N LEU A 84 6.50 14.08 -1.55
CA LEU A 84 7.43 13.02 -1.93
C LEU A 84 8.84 13.58 -2.13
N SER A 85 9.83 12.71 -1.90
CA SER A 85 11.23 12.97 -2.22
C SER A 85 11.86 11.70 -2.79
N THR A 86 13.07 11.81 -3.34
CA THR A 86 13.84 10.65 -3.82
C THR A 86 13.95 9.54 -2.78
N ASP A 87 14.07 9.91 -1.50
CA ASP A 87 14.19 8.96 -0.39
C ASP A 87 12.87 8.30 0.00
N SER A 88 11.74 8.74 -0.58
CA SER A 88 10.43 8.16 -0.33
C SER A 88 10.26 6.79 -0.97
N PHE A 89 11.08 6.45 -1.96
CA PHE A 89 11.08 5.17 -2.66
C PHE A 89 12.48 4.59 -2.65
N SER A 90 12.67 3.46 -1.98
CA SER A 90 13.97 2.81 -1.89
C SER A 90 13.84 1.30 -2.10
N SER A 91 14.77 0.70 -2.84
CA SER A 91 14.86 -0.75 -2.91
C SER A 91 15.24 -1.33 -1.54
N ASN A 92 14.62 -2.45 -1.17
CA ASN A 92 15.00 -3.19 0.01
C ASN A 92 16.32 -3.93 -0.27
N LYS A 93 17.40 -3.54 0.42
CA LYS A 93 18.74 -4.13 0.22
C LYS A 93 18.80 -5.64 0.42
N ASN A 94 17.90 -6.19 1.24
CA ASN A 94 17.86 -7.62 1.54
C ASN A 94 16.91 -8.39 0.60
N ASN A 95 16.06 -7.69 -0.15
CA ASN A 95 15.14 -8.27 -1.11
C ASN A 95 14.90 -7.27 -2.26
N PRO A 96 15.69 -7.32 -3.35
CA PRO A 96 15.62 -6.29 -4.40
C PRO A 96 14.29 -6.30 -5.18
N SER A 97 13.53 -7.39 -5.10
CA SER A 97 12.13 -7.49 -5.58
C SER A 97 11.13 -6.70 -4.72
N GLU A 98 11.58 -6.01 -3.67
CA GLU A 98 10.73 -5.23 -2.78
C GLU A 98 11.11 -3.73 -2.81
N ILE A 99 10.13 -2.88 -3.04
CA ILE A 99 10.25 -1.42 -2.95
C ILE A 99 9.62 -0.94 -1.64
N LEU A 100 10.42 -0.27 -0.82
CA LEU A 100 9.94 0.41 0.37
C LEU A 100 9.45 1.81 -0.01
N VAL A 101 8.19 2.07 0.29
CA VAL A 101 7.58 3.40 0.20
C VAL A 101 7.50 3.97 1.61
N GLN A 102 8.18 5.08 1.88
CA GLN A 102 8.24 5.66 3.22
C GLN A 102 8.06 7.18 3.18
N LEU A 103 7.10 7.67 3.96
CA LEU A 103 6.92 9.11 4.17
C LEU A 103 7.94 9.64 5.17
N LYS A 104 8.31 10.91 5.02
CA LYS A 104 9.18 11.59 5.99
C LYS A 104 8.51 11.62 7.36
N SER A 105 9.31 11.66 8.42
CA SER A 105 8.78 11.73 9.80
C SER A 105 7.91 12.96 10.05
N SER A 106 8.12 14.06 9.32
CA SER A 106 7.29 15.27 9.36
C SER A 106 5.93 15.12 8.66
N GLN A 107 5.70 14.03 7.93
CA GLN A 107 4.51 13.73 7.15
C GLN A 107 3.59 12.73 7.86
N GLN A 108 3.57 12.77 9.19
CA GLN A 108 2.60 12.03 9.99
C GLN A 108 1.22 12.65 9.77
N PHE A 109 0.53 12.22 8.72
CA PHE A 109 -0.88 12.50 8.57
C PHE A 109 -1.63 11.85 9.74
N PHE A 110 -2.33 12.67 10.51
CA PHE A 110 -3.38 12.20 11.41
C PHE A 110 -4.55 11.75 10.55
N PHE A 111 -4.56 10.48 10.14
CA PHE A 111 -5.82 9.84 9.77
C PHE A 111 -6.65 9.74 11.07
N THR A 112 -7.45 10.77 11.37
CA THR A 112 -8.62 10.57 12.23
C THR A 112 -9.59 9.78 11.38
N THR A 113 -9.52 8.46 11.51
CA THR A 113 -10.60 7.61 11.06
C THR A 113 -11.11 6.86 12.26
N VAL A 114 -12.26 7.33 12.75
CA VAL A 114 -12.99 6.70 13.86
C VAL A 114 -13.63 5.45 13.28
N TYR A 115 -13.14 4.27 13.66
CA TYR A 115 -13.73 2.99 13.27
C TYR A 115 -14.37 2.33 14.50
N THR A 116 -15.68 2.11 14.41
CA THR A 116 -16.46 1.32 15.36
C THR A 116 -16.30 -0.18 15.06
N THR A 117 -16.17 -0.99 16.10
CA THR A 117 -15.87 -2.45 16.06
C THR A 117 -16.93 -3.30 15.33
N GLN A 118 -16.50 -4.23 14.47
CA GLN A 118 -17.29 -5.41 14.06
C GLN A 118 -16.48 -6.70 14.23
N LYS A 119 -17.16 -7.81 14.53
CA LYS A 119 -16.54 -9.12 14.85
C LYS A 119 -16.13 -9.94 13.60
N LYS A 120 -16.40 -9.50 12.37
CA LYS A 120 -16.16 -10.26 11.11
C LYS A 120 -15.86 -9.33 9.92
N GLY A 121 -14.73 -9.52 9.24
CA GLY A 121 -14.34 -8.78 8.02
C GLY A 121 -12.81 -8.70 7.83
N PRO A 122 -12.32 -8.19 6.68
CA PRO A 122 -10.89 -7.95 6.49
C PRO A 122 -10.38 -6.88 7.47
N GLN A 123 -9.11 -7.00 7.84
CA GLN A 123 -8.38 -5.99 8.59
C GLN A 123 -8.03 -4.81 7.67
N TYR A 124 -8.10 -3.57 8.16
CA TYR A 124 -7.66 -2.39 7.43
C TYR A 124 -6.54 -1.69 8.20
N GLU A 125 -5.51 -1.27 7.49
CA GLU A 125 -4.39 -0.54 8.08
C GLU A 125 -4.03 0.64 7.20
N VAL A 126 -3.80 1.78 7.84
CA VAL A 126 -3.20 2.94 7.20
C VAL A 126 -1.79 3.09 7.75
N ARG A 127 -0.79 3.15 6.86
CA ARG A 127 0.62 3.21 7.24
C ARG A 127 1.31 4.39 6.58
N ASN A 128 2.32 4.92 7.26
CA ASN A 128 3.28 5.87 6.69
C ASN A 128 4.47 5.18 5.99
N LYS A 129 4.49 3.84 6.03
CA LYS A 129 5.47 2.99 5.37
C LYS A 129 4.81 1.74 4.79
N LEU A 130 5.11 1.43 3.53
CA LEU A 130 4.72 0.20 2.85
C LEU A 130 5.94 -0.52 2.28
N ALA A 131 5.81 -1.83 2.14
CA ALA A 131 6.71 -2.69 1.40
C ALA A 131 5.91 -3.29 0.24
N ILE A 132 6.24 -2.88 -0.98
CA ILE A 132 5.61 -3.37 -2.21
C ILE A 132 6.49 -4.48 -2.75
N ARG A 133 5.96 -5.70 -2.79
CA ARG A 133 6.67 -6.88 -3.32
C ARG A 133 6.31 -7.06 -4.78
N PHE A 134 7.29 -7.40 -5.60
CA PHE A 134 7.18 -7.70 -7.03
C PHE A 134 7.60 -9.15 -7.29
N LYS A 135 7.31 -9.66 -8.50
CA LYS A 135 7.71 -11.02 -8.87
C LYS A 135 9.23 -11.14 -9.06
N ASP A 136 9.85 -10.07 -9.54
CA ASP A 136 11.29 -10.00 -9.78
C ASP A 136 11.84 -8.57 -9.61
N ASP A 137 13.16 -8.46 -9.56
CA ASP A 137 13.91 -7.21 -9.37
C ASP A 137 13.71 -6.22 -10.55
N ARG A 138 13.40 -6.73 -11.74
CA ARG A 138 13.19 -5.92 -12.94
C ARG A 138 11.84 -5.21 -12.87
N GLU A 139 10.78 -5.89 -12.46
CA GLU A 139 9.47 -5.28 -12.21
C GLU A 139 9.56 -4.21 -11.11
N ALA A 140 10.28 -4.51 -10.01
CA ALA A 140 10.53 -3.55 -8.95
C ALA A 140 11.29 -2.30 -9.45
N SER A 141 12.31 -2.49 -10.29
CA SER A 141 13.09 -1.39 -10.88
C SER A 141 12.26 -0.55 -11.85
N ALA A 142 11.48 -1.19 -12.72
CA ALA A 142 10.61 -0.50 -13.68
C ALA A 142 9.56 0.36 -12.96
N PHE A 143 8.95 -0.18 -11.89
CA PHE A 143 8.02 0.59 -11.06
C PHE A 143 8.71 1.76 -10.35
N SER A 144 9.92 1.54 -9.81
CA SER A 144 10.71 2.61 -9.18
C SER A 144 10.96 3.76 -10.15
N ASP A 145 11.38 3.45 -11.38
CA ASP A 145 11.63 4.45 -12.42
C ASP A 145 10.36 5.17 -12.88
N GLU A 146 9.25 4.43 -13.00
CA GLU A 146 7.94 5.02 -13.28
C GLU A 146 7.48 5.98 -12.17
N VAL A 147 7.60 5.62 -10.90
CA VAL A 147 7.04 6.45 -9.82
C VAL A 147 7.89 7.69 -9.54
N LYS A 148 9.21 7.64 -9.82
CA LYS A 148 10.13 8.77 -9.67
C LYS A 148 9.73 9.99 -10.50
N GLN A 149 9.09 9.81 -11.64
CA GLN A 149 8.65 10.92 -12.49
C GLN A 149 7.64 11.85 -11.79
N TYR A 150 6.92 11.33 -10.78
CA TYR A 150 5.92 12.08 -10.01
C TYR A 150 6.51 12.76 -8.77
N ILE A 151 7.80 12.54 -8.47
CA ILE A 151 8.49 13.18 -7.36
C ILE A 151 8.87 14.61 -7.80
N PRO A 152 8.40 15.66 -7.11
CA PRO A 152 8.81 17.02 -7.41
C PRO A 152 10.34 17.15 -7.28
N ARG A 153 10.98 17.75 -8.30
CA ARG A 153 12.44 17.96 -8.39
C ARG A 153 13.28 16.70 -8.66
N TYR A 154 12.70 15.65 -9.25
CA TYR A 154 13.48 14.54 -9.81
C TYR A 154 14.18 14.91 -11.14
N ASN A 155 13.77 16.02 -11.77
CA ASN A 155 14.43 16.67 -12.92
C ASN A 155 15.24 17.89 -12.49
#